data_AF-A0A535CJT2-F1
#
_entry.id   AF-A0A535CJT2-F1
#
_cell.length_a   1.000
_cell.length_b   1.000
_cell.length_c   1.000
_cell.angle_alpha   90.00
_cell.angle_beta   90.00
_cell.angle_gamma   90.00
#
_symmetry.space_group_name_H-M   'P 1'
#
loop_
_entity.id
_entity.type
_entity.pdbx_description
1 polymer ?
#
loop_
_entity_poly.entity_id
_entity_poly.type
_entity_poly.pdbx_seq_one_letter_code
_entity_poly.pdbx_strand_id
1 'polypeptide(L)'
;MVYKLLLFYIIQDPASIERKKEVIVPQDFKTQQDDHYLMPGTYATNGNRSPQFRVPGASFPKVPETTIYNTPAISIHDVHPAHADPHSREQVKYYANWLAKQAKHDVLNDDTKEINDYIQEATKVVKVGEKEVATFAPFRPKLSALQTFTTRQVVTLCVIGLLWMIGVLVFRLEMLTAVIGVITVMYTFNLILNLGMAARTFRNSPEEHIDDAIVHTLKNANWPMYTILCPLYREAQVVPQFVQAMQSLDYPPEKLQILFLTEANDAETRNAIRSLSLPPHFQILVVPDGKPRTKPRACNYGLMHARGSFVVIYDAEDIPDPLQLKKAVLTFAGHGSEVVCVQAKLNFYNIRQNLLTRWFTAEYSAWFDLILPGLQLAGFSLPLGGTSNHFRTAALRALGGWDAYNVRPTRR
;
A
#
# COMPACT_ATOMS: atom_id res chain seq x y z
N MET A 1 -11.01 -8.50 12.40
CA MET A 1 -9.64 -8.89 12.86
C MET A 1 -9.21 -7.90 13.94
N VAL A 2 -8.68 -8.30 15.10
CA VAL A 2 -8.19 -7.32 16.11
C VAL A 2 -6.70 -7.14 15.91
N TYR A 3 -6.30 -5.91 15.64
CA TYR A 3 -4.92 -5.56 15.37
C TYR A 3 -4.24 -5.18 16.67
N LYS A 4 -3.16 -5.89 17.05
CA LYS A 4 -2.15 -5.32 17.95
C LYS A 4 -1.04 -4.78 17.07
N LEU A 5 -0.67 -3.53 17.30
CA LEU A 5 0.24 -2.83 16.42
C LEU A 5 1.66 -3.30 16.63
N LEU A 6 2.30 -3.69 15.54
CA LEU A 6 3.50 -4.48 15.62
C LEU A 6 4.08 -4.61 14.21
N LEU A 7 5.36 -4.32 14.10
CA LEU A 7 5.83 -3.39 13.09
C LEU A 7 6.94 -3.97 12.23
N PHE A 8 6.75 -3.88 10.92
CA PHE A 8 7.76 -4.32 9.96
C PHE A 8 8.18 -3.23 9.01
N TYR A 9 9.49 -3.16 8.74
CA TYR A 9 10.09 -2.17 7.85
C TYR A 9 10.71 -2.79 6.62
N ILE A 10 10.53 -2.13 5.48
CA ILE A 10 11.35 -2.35 4.29
C ILE A 10 12.30 -1.15 4.20
N ILE A 11 13.58 -1.40 4.49
CA ILE A 11 14.69 -0.47 4.20
C ILE A 11 15.06 -0.69 2.73
N GLN A 12 15.04 0.36 1.93
CA GLN A 12 15.53 0.29 0.55
C GLN A 12 16.63 1.33 0.32
N ASP A 13 17.82 0.84 -0.05
CA ASP A 13 19.05 1.61 -0.33
C ASP A 13 18.80 2.86 -1.21
N PRO A 14 19.15 4.08 -0.73
CA PRO A 14 19.02 5.34 -1.47
C PRO A 14 19.72 5.33 -2.83
N ALA A 15 20.82 4.58 -2.96
CA ALA A 15 21.59 4.49 -4.21
C ALA A 15 20.85 3.76 -5.34
N SER A 16 19.69 3.14 -5.05
CA SER A 16 18.82 2.53 -6.07
C SER A 16 17.88 3.53 -6.76
N ILE A 17 17.69 4.72 -6.16
CA ILE A 17 16.88 5.82 -6.73
C ILE A 17 17.75 6.68 -7.65
N GLU A 18 18.99 7.00 -7.25
CA GLU A 18 19.92 7.81 -8.07
C GLU A 18 20.42 7.04 -9.30
N ARG A 19 20.76 5.75 -9.17
CA ARG A 19 21.15 4.92 -10.32
C ARG A 19 20.05 4.75 -11.38
N LYS A 20 18.78 5.00 -11.05
CA LYS A 20 17.68 5.00 -12.03
C LYS A 20 17.52 6.33 -12.78
N LYS A 21 18.07 7.43 -12.25
CA LYS A 21 18.09 8.74 -12.95
C LYS A 21 19.21 8.81 -14.00
N GLU A 22 20.32 8.11 -13.80
CA GLU A 22 21.49 8.17 -14.71
C GLU A 22 21.36 7.32 -15.99
N VAL A 23 20.39 6.40 -16.09
CA VAL A 23 20.24 5.52 -17.28
C VAL A 23 19.51 6.22 -18.45
N ILE A 24 19.14 7.50 -18.30
CA ILE A 24 18.51 8.29 -19.37
C ILE A 24 19.54 9.24 -19.99
N VAL A 25 20.53 8.69 -20.68
CA VAL A 25 21.31 9.39 -21.72
C VAL A 25 21.55 8.40 -22.86
N PRO A 26 20.91 8.54 -24.02
CA PRO A 26 21.24 7.71 -25.18
C PRO A 26 22.60 8.15 -25.73
N GLN A 27 23.63 7.33 -25.53
CA GLN A 27 24.84 7.39 -26.36
C GLN A 27 24.55 6.71 -27.71
N ASP A 28 24.68 7.52 -28.76
CA ASP A 28 25.08 7.18 -30.14
C ASP A 28 24.53 5.90 -30.77
N PHE A 29 23.44 6.05 -31.51
CA PHE A 29 23.16 5.20 -32.67
C PHE A 29 23.43 6.01 -33.95
N LYS A 30 24.54 5.68 -34.62
CA LYS A 30 24.82 6.05 -36.01
C LYS A 30 23.74 5.44 -36.90
N THR A 31 22.96 6.29 -37.58
CA THR A 31 22.23 5.89 -38.78
C THR A 31 22.69 6.69 -39.98
N GLN A 32 23.07 5.89 -40.96
CA GLN A 32 23.56 6.18 -42.28
C GLN A 32 22.49 6.93 -43.08
N GLN A 33 22.82 8.18 -43.40
CA GLN A 33 22.65 8.86 -44.68
C GLN A 33 21.71 8.18 -45.69
N ASP A 34 20.57 8.83 -45.96
CA ASP A 34 20.00 8.92 -47.30
C ASP A 34 19.28 10.27 -47.45
N ASP A 35 19.77 11.03 -48.42
CA ASP A 35 19.30 12.34 -48.85
C ASP A 35 17.95 12.22 -49.59
N HIS A 36 17.03 13.16 -49.36
CA HIS A 36 16.36 13.92 -50.43
C HIS A 36 15.35 14.96 -49.88
N TYR A 37 15.79 16.22 -49.90
CA TYR A 37 15.14 17.42 -50.45
C TYR A 37 13.69 17.85 -50.05
N LEU A 38 13.66 19.11 -49.60
CA LEU A 38 12.68 20.21 -49.86
C LEU A 38 11.45 20.40 -48.95
N MET A 39 11.55 21.44 -48.11
CA MET A 39 10.47 22.41 -47.84
C MET A 39 10.46 23.45 -48.99
N PRO A 40 9.33 24.08 -49.40
CA PRO A 40 8.71 25.14 -48.58
C PRO A 40 7.18 25.35 -48.74
N GLY A 41 6.60 26.18 -47.86
CA GLY A 41 5.57 27.14 -48.29
C GLY A 41 4.15 27.00 -47.71
N THR A 42 3.81 27.99 -46.88
CA THR A 42 2.49 28.55 -46.55
C THR A 42 1.41 28.53 -47.65
N TYR A 43 0.14 28.26 -47.30
CA TYR A 43 -1.03 29.19 -47.33
C TYR A 43 -2.40 28.48 -47.18
N ALA A 44 -3.33 29.19 -46.52
CA ALA A 44 -4.79 29.27 -46.74
C ALA A 44 -5.77 28.17 -46.24
N THR A 45 -6.48 28.55 -45.16
CA THR A 45 -7.95 28.59 -44.98
C THR A 45 -8.86 27.72 -45.86
N ASN A 46 -9.65 26.83 -45.24
CA ASN A 46 -11.11 26.94 -45.19
C ASN A 46 -11.73 25.90 -44.25
N GLY A 47 -12.83 26.29 -43.61
CA GLY A 47 -13.39 25.63 -42.43
C GLY A 47 -14.40 24.52 -42.72
N ASN A 48 -14.68 23.73 -41.68
CA ASN A 48 -16.06 23.39 -41.33
C ASN A 48 -16.17 22.84 -39.89
N ARG A 49 -16.93 23.59 -39.09
CA ARG A 49 -17.89 23.18 -38.04
C ARG A 49 -17.48 22.19 -36.93
N SER A 50 -17.47 22.76 -35.72
CA SER A 50 -17.54 22.21 -34.37
C SER A 50 -18.70 21.21 -34.13
N PRO A 51 -18.71 20.50 -32.99
CA PRO A 51 -19.34 21.08 -31.80
C PRO A 51 -18.48 20.99 -30.53
N GLN A 52 -18.35 22.14 -29.87
CA GLN A 52 -17.82 22.31 -28.53
C GLN A 52 -18.85 21.83 -27.50
N PHE A 53 -18.44 20.97 -26.57
CA PHE A 53 -19.20 20.69 -25.35
C PHE A 53 -18.82 21.71 -24.27
N ARG A 54 -19.84 22.43 -23.81
CA ARG A 54 -19.80 23.51 -22.80
C ARG A 54 -20.05 22.91 -21.41
N VAL A 55 -19.14 23.14 -20.46
CA VAL A 55 -19.35 22.83 -19.04
C VAL A 55 -20.02 24.05 -18.38
N PRO A 56 -21.18 23.90 -17.71
CA PRO A 56 -21.85 25.02 -17.05
C PRO A 56 -21.35 25.25 -15.62
N GLY A 57 -20.98 26.50 -15.34
CA GLY A 57 -21.26 27.26 -14.11
C GLY A 57 -20.87 26.67 -12.76
N ALA A 58 -19.70 27.06 -12.25
CA ALA A 58 -19.46 27.18 -10.81
C ALA A 58 -18.75 28.52 -10.55
N SER A 59 -19.45 29.44 -9.90
CA SER A 59 -18.91 30.71 -9.41
C SER A 59 -17.98 30.43 -8.23
N PHE A 60 -16.72 30.81 -8.35
CA PHE A 60 -15.75 30.78 -7.26
C PHE A 60 -16.06 31.89 -6.24
N PRO A 61 -16.28 31.59 -4.94
CA PRO A 61 -16.30 32.63 -3.92
C PRO A 61 -14.89 33.21 -3.73
N LYS A 62 -14.81 34.53 -3.60
CA LYS A 62 -13.59 35.30 -3.30
C LYS A 62 -12.93 34.79 -2.02
N VAL A 63 -11.63 34.56 -2.08
CA VAL A 63 -10.75 34.30 -0.93
C VAL A 63 -10.73 35.54 -0.03
N PRO A 64 -11.09 35.46 1.27
CA PRO A 64 -10.85 36.55 2.21
C PRO A 64 -9.36 36.61 2.58
N GLU A 65 -8.85 37.83 2.75
CA GLU A 65 -7.48 38.14 3.15
C GLU A 65 -7.01 37.35 4.38
N THR A 66 -5.81 36.77 4.27
CA THR A 66 -5.09 36.04 5.32
C THR A 66 -4.88 36.91 6.55
N THR A 67 -5.61 36.62 7.62
CA THR A 67 -5.24 37.03 8.97
C THR A 67 -4.15 36.09 9.47
N ILE A 68 -2.97 36.62 9.77
CA ILE A 68 -1.84 35.88 10.33
C ILE A 68 -2.23 35.40 11.73
N TYR A 69 -2.53 34.11 11.88
CA TYR A 69 -2.66 33.49 13.20
C TYR A 69 -1.26 33.30 13.80
N ASN A 70 -0.93 34.13 14.79
CA ASN A 70 0.19 33.89 15.69
C ASN A 70 0.08 32.49 16.28
N THR A 71 1.05 31.63 15.98
CA THR A 71 1.20 30.32 16.61
C THR A 71 1.59 30.53 18.07
N PRO A 72 0.79 30.11 19.07
CA PRO A 72 1.25 30.17 20.45
C PRO A 72 2.35 29.11 20.63
N ALA A 73 3.46 29.51 21.24
CA ALA A 73 4.43 28.57 21.76
C ALA A 73 3.73 27.61 22.74
N ILE A 74 3.89 26.30 22.52
CA ILE A 74 3.32 25.27 23.39
C ILE A 74 3.97 25.41 24.77
N SER A 75 3.23 25.96 25.74
CA SER A 75 3.60 25.95 27.15
C SER A 75 3.46 24.54 27.70
N ILE A 76 4.56 23.99 28.22
CA ILE A 76 4.72 22.57 28.59
C ILE A 76 4.12 22.27 29.97
N HIS A 77 3.13 23.04 30.45
CA HIS A 77 2.73 23.02 31.86
C HIS A 77 1.42 22.31 32.23
N ASP A 78 0.61 21.85 31.27
CA ASP A 78 -0.66 21.18 31.60
C ASP A 78 -0.78 19.77 30.97
N VAL A 79 0.10 18.84 31.36
CA VAL A 79 -0.06 17.40 31.07
C VAL A 79 0.23 16.56 32.32
N HIS A 80 -0.78 15.83 32.80
CA HIS A 80 -0.73 14.92 33.95
C HIS A 80 -0.12 13.54 33.55
N PRO A 81 0.46 12.79 34.50
CA PRO A 81 1.85 12.42 34.53
C PRO A 81 2.22 11.22 33.64
N ALA A 82 2.84 11.47 32.48
CA ALA A 82 3.87 10.58 31.93
C ALA A 82 5.21 10.86 32.65
N HIS A 83 5.21 10.82 33.98
CA HIS A 83 6.33 11.25 34.81
C HIS A 83 6.86 10.08 35.63
N ALA A 84 7.85 9.39 35.07
CA ALA A 84 8.87 8.71 35.86
C ALA A 84 10.19 8.58 35.10
N ASP A 85 10.15 8.33 33.79
CA ASP A 85 11.35 8.05 33.01
C ASP A 85 11.81 9.27 32.16
N PRO A 86 13.03 9.78 32.37
CA PRO A 86 13.67 10.76 31.48
C PRO A 86 13.64 10.34 30.00
N HIS A 87 13.74 9.04 29.71
CA HIS A 87 13.77 8.52 28.35
C HIS A 87 12.46 8.78 27.60
N SER A 88 11.31 8.54 28.24
CA SER A 88 9.99 8.81 27.64
C SER A 88 9.79 10.30 27.32
N ARG A 89 10.35 11.20 28.14
CA ARG A 89 10.26 12.65 27.91
C ARG A 89 11.06 13.08 26.68
N GLU A 90 12.24 12.49 26.46
CA GLU A 90 13.05 12.75 25.26
C GLU A 90 12.37 12.23 24.00
N GLN A 91 11.81 11.02 24.05
CA GLN A 91 11.04 10.46 22.93
C GLN A 91 9.82 11.32 22.57
N VAL A 92 9.04 11.76 23.55
CA VAL A 92 7.90 12.66 23.31
C VAL A 92 8.36 13.96 22.63
N LYS A 93 9.45 14.58 23.11
CA LYS A 93 10.00 15.79 22.48
C LYS A 93 10.47 15.53 21.05
N TYR A 94 11.16 14.40 20.82
CA TYR A 94 11.61 13.99 19.49
C TYR A 94 10.42 13.89 18.52
N TYR A 95 9.38 13.12 18.91
CA TYR A 95 8.20 12.93 18.09
C TYR A 95 7.40 14.22 17.87
N ALA A 96 7.24 15.05 18.90
CA ALA A 96 6.57 16.35 18.77
C ALA A 96 7.28 17.24 17.75
N ASN A 97 8.61 17.33 17.82
CA ASN A 97 9.42 18.09 16.87
C ASN A 97 9.32 17.52 15.45
N TRP A 98 9.34 16.19 15.32
CA TRP A 98 9.18 15.53 14.02
C TRP A 98 7.79 15.79 13.42
N LEU A 99 6.72 15.66 14.19
CA LEU A 99 5.35 15.94 13.76
C LEU A 99 5.18 17.39 13.31
N ALA A 100 5.76 18.34 14.05
CA ALA A 100 5.74 19.75 13.67
C ALA A 100 6.47 20.01 12.34
N LYS A 101 7.60 19.33 12.09
CA LYS A 101 8.32 19.39 10.80
C LYS A 101 7.51 18.74 9.68
N GLN A 102 6.94 17.57 9.92
CA GLN A 102 6.12 16.84 8.95
C GLN A 102 4.89 17.65 8.55
N ALA A 103 4.21 18.29 9.51
CA ALA A 103 3.05 19.12 9.20
C ALA A 103 3.41 20.36 8.36
N LYS A 104 4.59 20.97 8.58
CA LYS A 104 5.10 22.03 7.71
C LYS A 104 5.38 21.50 6.30
N HIS A 105 5.97 20.32 6.19
CA HIS A 105 6.18 19.65 4.92
C HIS A 105 4.84 19.38 4.21
N ASP A 106 3.83 18.86 4.90
CA ASP A 106 2.50 18.61 4.31
C ASP A 106 1.84 19.90 3.76
N VAL A 107 2.08 21.05 4.37
CA VAL A 107 1.56 22.35 3.90
C VAL A 107 2.37 22.90 2.73
N LEU A 108 3.68 22.71 2.72
CA LEU A 108 4.59 23.23 1.70
C LEU A 108 4.66 22.33 0.45
N ASN A 109 4.50 21.03 0.65
CA ASN A 109 4.72 19.98 -0.34
C ASN A 109 3.40 19.49 -0.96
N ASP A 110 2.43 20.41 -1.12
CA ASP A 110 1.39 20.29 -2.14
C ASP A 110 2.03 20.43 -3.52
N ASP A 111 2.99 19.54 -3.82
CA ASP A 111 3.72 19.46 -5.07
C ASP A 111 2.76 18.88 -6.11
N THR A 112 1.78 19.70 -6.47
CA THR A 112 0.70 19.37 -7.38
C THR A 112 1.27 18.84 -8.69
N LYS A 113 2.49 19.28 -9.06
CA LYS A 113 3.20 18.79 -10.24
C LYS A 113 3.53 17.29 -10.16
N GLU A 114 4.21 16.81 -9.12
CA GLU A 114 4.55 15.38 -9.02
C GLU A 114 3.30 14.50 -8.95
N ILE A 115 2.27 14.98 -8.25
CA ILE A 115 0.97 14.30 -8.16
C ILE A 115 0.30 14.25 -9.54
N ASN A 116 0.28 15.37 -10.27
CA ASN A 116 -0.28 15.45 -11.61
C ASN A 116 0.48 14.56 -12.61
N ASP A 117 1.82 14.55 -12.54
CA ASP A 117 2.67 13.70 -13.38
C ASP A 117 2.36 12.22 -13.11
N TYR A 118 2.26 11.82 -11.83
CA TYR A 118 1.83 10.47 -11.44
C TYR A 118 0.44 10.14 -11.99
N ILE A 119 -0.55 11.01 -11.80
CA ILE A 119 -1.93 10.81 -12.27
C ILE A 119 -1.96 10.69 -13.80
N GLN A 120 -1.20 11.54 -14.50
CA GLN A 120 -1.10 11.51 -15.96
C GLN A 120 -0.52 10.17 -16.44
N GLU A 121 0.53 9.67 -15.80
CA GLU A 121 1.09 8.36 -16.12
C GLU A 121 0.14 7.21 -15.77
N ALA A 122 -0.50 7.28 -14.60
CA ALA A 122 -1.44 6.27 -14.09
C ALA A 122 -2.71 6.14 -14.94
N THR A 123 -3.15 7.23 -15.59
CA THR A 123 -4.36 7.27 -16.42
C THR A 123 -4.11 6.77 -17.85
N LYS A 124 -2.84 6.58 -18.26
CA LYS A 124 -2.54 6.04 -19.59
C LYS A 124 -3.13 4.64 -19.74
N VAL A 125 -3.93 4.48 -20.79
CA VAL A 125 -4.48 3.18 -21.17
C VAL A 125 -3.37 2.37 -21.83
N VAL A 126 -3.22 1.12 -21.40
CA VAL A 126 -2.18 0.21 -21.88
C VAL A 126 -2.80 -0.86 -22.76
N LYS A 127 -2.16 -1.15 -23.90
CA LYS A 127 -2.53 -2.30 -24.73
C LYS A 127 -1.88 -3.57 -24.18
N VAL A 128 -2.71 -4.51 -23.74
CA VAL A 128 -2.32 -5.84 -23.28
C VAL A 128 -2.92 -6.86 -24.25
N GLY A 129 -2.08 -7.36 -25.16
CA GLY A 129 -2.56 -8.09 -26.34
C GLY A 129 -3.42 -7.17 -27.21
N GLU A 130 -4.64 -7.59 -27.51
CA GLU A 130 -5.61 -6.81 -28.30
C GLU A 130 -6.51 -5.88 -27.44
N LYS A 131 -6.37 -5.91 -26.11
CA LYS A 131 -7.27 -5.20 -25.19
C LYS A 131 -6.60 -3.97 -24.61
N GLU A 132 -7.34 -2.86 -24.62
CA GLU A 132 -7.00 -1.64 -23.92
C GLU A 132 -7.44 -1.74 -22.45
N VAL A 133 -6.50 -1.53 -21.53
CA VAL A 133 -6.71 -1.68 -20.09
C VAL A 133 -6.23 -0.46 -19.33
N ALA A 134 -7.08 0.06 -18.44
CA ALA A 134 -6.72 1.06 -17.45
C ALA A 134 -6.35 0.38 -16.13
N THR A 135 -5.06 0.43 -15.77
CA THR A 135 -4.50 -0.12 -14.54
C THR A 135 -4.50 0.86 -13.38
N PHE A 136 -4.73 2.16 -13.67
CA PHE A 136 -4.71 3.28 -12.73
C PHE A 136 -3.38 3.46 -11.98
N ALA A 137 -2.30 2.98 -12.60
CA ALA A 137 -0.95 3.02 -12.09
C ALA A 137 0.04 2.89 -13.26
N PRO A 138 1.21 3.53 -13.19
CA PRO A 138 2.31 3.32 -14.14
C PRO A 138 2.55 1.84 -14.41
N PHE A 139 2.28 1.40 -15.64
CA PHE A 139 2.35 -0.02 -15.98
C PHE A 139 3.77 -0.44 -16.31
N ARG A 140 4.23 -1.50 -15.65
CA ARG A 140 5.57 -2.07 -15.82
C ARG A 140 5.45 -3.53 -16.24
N PRO A 141 5.50 -3.85 -17.56
CA PRO A 141 5.24 -5.20 -18.06
C PRO A 141 6.11 -6.29 -17.41
N LYS A 142 7.40 -5.98 -17.16
CA LYS A 142 8.37 -6.92 -16.57
C LYS A 142 8.11 -7.26 -15.09
N LEU A 143 7.35 -6.42 -14.39
CA LEU A 143 7.04 -6.58 -12.96
C LEU A 143 5.55 -6.94 -12.72
N SER A 144 4.79 -7.16 -13.79
CA SER A 144 3.36 -7.44 -13.69
C SER A 144 3.10 -8.95 -13.68
N ALA A 145 2.17 -9.38 -12.84
CA ALA A 145 1.64 -10.74 -12.78
C ALA A 145 0.72 -11.09 -13.96
N LEU A 146 0.59 -10.20 -14.95
CA LEU A 146 -0.17 -10.44 -16.18
C LEU A 146 0.27 -11.73 -16.90
N GLN A 147 1.57 -11.99 -16.96
CA GLN A 147 2.13 -13.23 -17.49
C GLN A 147 2.68 -14.06 -16.32
N THR A 148 2.00 -15.15 -15.97
CA THR A 148 2.41 -16.03 -14.87
C THR A 148 3.48 -17.03 -15.30
N PHE A 149 3.25 -17.69 -16.44
CA PHE A 149 4.20 -18.64 -17.03
C PHE A 149 4.54 -18.28 -18.46
N THR A 150 5.83 -18.33 -18.77
CA THR A 150 6.31 -18.28 -20.14
C THR A 150 6.08 -19.63 -20.83
N THR A 151 5.92 -19.65 -22.16
CA THR A 151 5.77 -20.89 -22.93
C THR A 151 6.92 -21.87 -22.67
N ARG A 152 8.14 -21.36 -22.50
CA ARG A 152 9.31 -22.19 -22.15
C ARG A 152 9.17 -22.85 -20.78
N GLN A 153 8.66 -22.14 -19.77
CA GLN A 153 8.38 -22.72 -18.45
C GLN A 153 7.30 -23.78 -18.53
N VAL A 154 6.21 -23.54 -19.26
CA VAL A 154 5.13 -24.53 -19.44
C VAL A 154 5.67 -25.80 -20.11
N VAL A 155 6.39 -25.65 -21.23
CA VAL A 155 7.00 -26.79 -21.93
C VAL A 155 7.96 -27.54 -21.00
N THR A 156 8.81 -26.83 -20.26
CA THR A 156 9.74 -27.46 -19.31
C THR A 156 9.01 -28.23 -18.21
N LEU A 157 7.96 -27.65 -17.62
CA LEU A 157 7.14 -28.33 -16.62
C LEU A 157 6.42 -29.55 -17.19
N CYS A 158 5.90 -29.46 -18.42
CA CYS A 158 5.30 -30.60 -19.11
C CYS A 158 6.32 -31.71 -19.38
N VAL A 159 7.54 -31.37 -19.79
CA VAL A 159 8.62 -32.34 -19.99
C VAL A 159 9.03 -33.00 -18.67
N ILE A 160 9.20 -32.21 -17.60
CA ILE A 160 9.50 -32.75 -16.26
C ILE A 160 8.39 -33.68 -15.80
N GLY A 161 7.12 -33.28 -15.95
CA GLY A 161 5.97 -34.11 -15.61
C GLY A 161 5.90 -35.39 -16.42
N LEU A 162 6.19 -35.35 -17.72
CA LEU A 162 6.23 -36.52 -18.59
C LEU A 162 7.36 -37.47 -18.19
N LEU A 163 8.57 -36.95 -17.96
CA LEU A 163 9.71 -37.75 -17.50
C LEU A 163 9.43 -38.40 -16.14
N TRP A 164 8.76 -37.66 -15.24
CA TRP A 164 8.32 -38.18 -13.96
C TRP A 164 7.33 -39.35 -14.12
N MET A 165 6.32 -39.20 -14.98
CA MET A 165 5.36 -40.26 -15.29
C MET A 165 6.02 -41.50 -15.91
N ILE A 166 6.94 -41.31 -16.86
CA ILE A 166 7.74 -42.41 -17.44
C ILE A 166 8.56 -43.09 -16.34
N GLY A 167 9.20 -42.31 -15.47
CA GLY A 167 9.96 -42.83 -14.33
C GLY A 167 9.11 -43.69 -13.40
N VAL A 168 7.88 -43.28 -13.10
CA VAL A 168 6.95 -44.08 -12.29
C VAL A 168 6.54 -45.37 -12.99
N LEU A 169 6.32 -45.36 -14.31
CA LEU A 169 5.96 -46.58 -15.06
C LEU A 169 7.12 -47.59 -15.13
N VAL A 170 8.35 -47.11 -15.29
CA VAL A 170 9.55 -47.95 -15.44
C VAL A 170 10.08 -48.44 -14.09
N PHE A 171 10.27 -47.55 -13.12
CA PHE A 171 10.94 -47.84 -11.84
C PHE A 171 9.98 -48.01 -10.65
N ARG A 172 8.68 -47.74 -10.84
CA ARG A 172 7.58 -47.97 -9.88
C ARG A 172 7.88 -47.47 -8.46
N LEU A 173 8.29 -48.38 -7.56
CA LEU A 173 8.49 -48.10 -6.14
C LEU A 173 9.75 -47.25 -5.87
N GLU A 174 10.82 -47.42 -6.65
CA GLU A 174 12.06 -46.66 -6.44
C GLU A 174 11.85 -45.17 -6.74
N MET A 175 11.14 -44.87 -7.84
CA MET A 175 10.80 -43.49 -8.21
C MET A 175 9.89 -42.83 -7.17
N LEU A 176 8.88 -43.56 -6.68
CA LEU A 176 8.00 -43.04 -5.62
C LEU A 176 8.77 -42.74 -4.34
N THR A 177 9.67 -43.64 -3.94
CA THR A 177 10.51 -43.47 -2.75
C THR A 177 11.44 -42.26 -2.89
N ALA A 178 12.07 -42.09 -4.05
CA ALA A 178 12.92 -40.93 -4.33
C ALA A 178 12.14 -39.62 -4.23
N VAL A 179 10.94 -39.56 -4.82
CA VAL A 179 10.07 -38.37 -4.80
C VAL A 179 9.64 -38.01 -3.37
N ILE A 180 9.19 -39.00 -2.60
CA ILE A 180 8.84 -38.80 -1.19
C ILE A 180 10.07 -38.34 -0.41
N GLY A 181 11.25 -38.91 -0.69
CA GLY A 181 12.53 -38.49 -0.10
C GLY A 181 12.85 -37.02 -0.38
N VAL A 182 12.75 -36.58 -1.63
CA VAL A 182 12.97 -35.17 -2.01
C VAL A 182 11.97 -34.25 -1.30
N ILE A 183 10.68 -34.59 -1.32
CA ILE A 183 9.64 -33.82 -0.63
C ILE A 183 9.95 -33.73 0.86
N THR A 184 10.34 -34.84 1.50
CA THR A 184 10.68 -34.89 2.92
C THR A 184 11.88 -34.01 3.25
N VAL A 185 12.93 -34.04 2.42
CA VAL A 185 14.11 -33.17 2.59
C VAL A 185 13.71 -31.69 2.46
N MET A 186 12.89 -31.34 1.47
CA MET A 186 12.40 -29.97 1.29
C MET A 186 11.58 -29.49 2.50
N TYR A 187 10.66 -30.31 3.02
CA TYR A 187 9.88 -29.98 4.22
C TYR A 187 10.75 -29.88 5.47
N THR A 188 11.72 -30.77 5.63
CA THR A 188 12.66 -30.76 6.75
C THR A 188 13.52 -29.49 6.71
N PHE A 189 14.02 -29.11 5.53
CA PHE A 189 14.75 -27.88 5.34
C PHE A 189 13.89 -26.65 5.67
N ASN A 190 12.66 -26.59 5.16
CA ASN A 190 11.71 -25.51 5.49
C ASN A 190 11.42 -25.43 7.00
N LEU A 191 11.27 -26.58 7.68
CA LEU A 191 11.09 -26.63 9.12
C LEU A 191 12.30 -26.09 9.87
N ILE A 192 13.51 -26.50 9.48
CA ILE A 192 14.77 -26.00 10.08
C ILE A 192 14.89 -24.48 9.90
N LEU A 193 14.58 -23.97 8.70
CA LEU A 193 14.54 -22.53 8.44
C LEU A 193 13.55 -21.84 9.37
N ASN A 194 12.29 -22.29 9.42
CA ASN A 194 11.25 -21.70 10.27
C ASN A 194 11.60 -21.73 11.76
N LEU A 195 12.19 -22.83 12.25
CA LEU A 195 12.71 -22.92 13.62
C LEU A 195 13.84 -21.92 13.85
N GLY A 196 14.75 -21.75 12.89
CA GLY A 196 15.80 -20.75 12.93
C GLY A 196 15.25 -19.32 12.96
N MET A 197 14.22 -19.02 12.16
CA MET A 197 13.53 -17.72 12.16
C MET A 197 12.86 -17.46 13.52
N ALA A 198 12.08 -18.43 14.03
CA ALA A 198 11.40 -18.31 15.31
C ALA A 198 12.39 -18.15 16.48
N ALA A 199 13.49 -18.92 16.48
CA ALA A 199 14.52 -18.82 17.52
C ALA A 199 15.22 -17.45 17.53
N ARG A 200 15.43 -16.84 16.35
CA ARG A 200 15.96 -15.47 16.27
C ARG A 200 14.99 -14.46 16.88
N THR A 201 13.71 -14.57 16.54
CA THR A 201 12.65 -13.70 17.09
C THR A 201 12.52 -13.80 18.60
N PHE A 202 12.59 -15.02 19.17
CA PHE A 202 12.54 -15.20 20.62
C PHE A 202 13.74 -14.59 21.35
N ARG A 203 14.91 -14.53 20.71
CA ARG A 203 16.11 -13.94 21.30
C ARG A 203 16.08 -12.41 21.24
N ASN A 204 15.71 -11.89 20.08
CA ASN A 204 15.60 -10.45 19.83
C ASN A 204 14.26 -10.22 19.13
N SER A 205 13.29 -9.60 19.80
CA SER A 205 12.08 -9.20 19.09
C SER A 205 12.35 -7.89 18.34
N PRO A 206 12.29 -7.85 17.00
CA PRO A 206 12.39 -6.61 16.23
C PRO A 206 11.09 -5.80 16.25
N GLU A 207 10.16 -6.20 17.12
CA GLU A 207 8.89 -5.55 17.36
C GLU A 207 9.12 -4.12 17.85
N GLU A 208 8.81 -3.14 17.00
CA GLU A 208 8.67 -1.78 17.46
C GLU A 208 7.40 -1.65 18.29
N HIS A 209 7.59 -1.21 19.53
CA HIS A 209 6.50 -0.94 20.45
C HIS A 209 6.46 0.56 20.74
N ILE A 210 5.40 1.21 20.25
CA ILE A 210 5.09 2.60 20.61
C ILE A 210 4.10 2.56 21.77
N ASP A 211 4.55 2.99 22.95
CA ASP A 211 3.75 3.06 24.16
C ASP A 211 2.54 3.98 23.96
N ASP A 212 1.36 3.51 24.36
CA ASP A 212 0.11 4.26 24.34
C ASP A 212 0.24 5.58 25.12
N ALA A 213 1.03 5.60 26.21
CA ALA A 213 1.28 6.80 27.00
C ALA A 213 1.94 7.92 26.18
N ILE A 214 2.85 7.58 25.26
CA ILE A 214 3.50 8.54 24.35
C ILE A 214 2.45 9.08 23.37
N VAL A 215 1.64 8.21 22.79
CA VAL A 215 0.58 8.59 21.84
C VAL A 215 -0.44 9.53 22.49
N HIS A 216 -0.87 9.22 23.72
CA HIS A 216 -1.80 10.05 24.49
C HIS A 216 -1.20 11.39 24.88
N THR A 217 0.10 11.44 25.23
CA THR A 217 0.81 12.70 25.50
C THR A 217 0.84 13.59 24.25
N LEU A 218 0.95 12.99 23.07
CA LEU A 218 0.96 13.68 21.77
C LEU A 218 -0.44 13.88 21.17
N LYS A 219 -1.52 13.70 21.94
CA LYS A 219 -2.90 13.76 21.44
C LYS A 219 -3.18 15.03 20.63
N ASN A 220 -2.73 16.19 21.13
CA ASN A 220 -2.96 17.51 20.53
C ASN A 220 -1.83 17.96 19.59
N ALA A 221 -0.90 17.06 19.22
CA ALA A 221 0.12 17.36 18.24
C ALA A 221 -0.50 17.56 16.84
N ASN A 222 0.25 18.23 15.95
CA ASN A 222 -0.18 18.40 14.57
C ASN A 222 0.09 17.13 13.77
N TRP A 223 -0.89 16.22 13.77
CA TRP A 223 -0.81 14.95 13.04
C TRP A 223 -0.88 15.18 11.51
N PRO A 224 -0.11 14.41 10.71
CA PRO A 224 -0.10 14.54 9.26
C PRO A 224 -1.44 14.11 8.63
N MET A 225 -1.68 14.49 7.38
CA MET A 225 -2.87 13.99 6.67
C MET A 225 -2.71 12.47 6.41
N TYR A 226 -3.78 11.70 6.60
CA TYR A 226 -3.80 10.25 6.44
C TYR A 226 -4.96 9.83 5.52
N THR A 227 -4.69 8.99 4.52
CA THR A 227 -5.73 8.39 3.68
C THR A 227 -5.89 6.90 3.99
N ILE A 228 -7.13 6.47 4.22
CA ILE A 228 -7.53 5.06 4.30
C ILE A 228 -8.18 4.68 2.97
N LEU A 229 -7.69 3.59 2.38
CA LEU A 229 -8.27 2.95 1.21
C LEU A 229 -9.02 1.69 1.65
N CYS A 230 -10.33 1.66 1.40
CA CYS A 230 -11.20 0.52 1.69
C CYS A 230 -11.83 0.03 0.37
N PRO A 231 -11.18 -0.92 -0.32
CA PRO A 231 -11.75 -1.57 -1.49
C PRO A 231 -12.90 -2.47 -1.07
N LEU A 232 -14.07 -2.23 -1.65
CA LEU A 232 -15.30 -2.96 -1.37
C LEU A 232 -15.88 -3.55 -2.67
N TYR A 233 -16.15 -4.85 -2.67
CA TYR A 233 -16.84 -5.50 -3.78
C TYR A 233 -17.83 -6.56 -3.32
N ARG A 234 -19.12 -6.25 -3.45
CA ARG A 234 -20.25 -7.09 -2.98
C ARG A 234 -20.22 -7.35 -1.47
N GLU A 235 -19.94 -6.29 -0.71
CA GLU A 235 -19.72 -6.35 0.74
C GLU A 235 -20.70 -5.47 1.53
N ALA A 236 -21.88 -5.19 0.96
CA ALA A 236 -22.91 -4.36 1.57
C ALA A 236 -23.21 -4.71 3.04
N GLN A 237 -23.17 -6.00 3.40
CA GLN A 237 -23.43 -6.48 4.75
C GLN A 237 -22.34 -6.13 5.77
N VAL A 238 -21.09 -5.94 5.32
CA VAL A 238 -19.93 -5.67 6.20
C VAL A 238 -19.75 -4.17 6.45
N VAL A 239 -20.31 -3.32 5.59
CA VAL A 239 -20.18 -1.85 5.66
C VAL A 239 -20.46 -1.26 7.06
N PRO A 240 -21.53 -1.64 7.80
CA PRO A 240 -21.79 -1.07 9.12
C PRO A 240 -20.66 -1.35 10.13
N GLN A 241 -20.13 -2.58 10.12
CA GLN A 241 -19.00 -2.96 10.97
C GLN A 241 -17.76 -2.14 10.62
N PHE A 242 -17.44 -2.03 9.32
CA PHE A 242 -16.29 -1.26 8.88
C PHE A 242 -16.39 0.21 9.29
N VAL A 243 -17.55 0.84 9.08
CA VAL A 243 -17.80 2.23 9.51
C VAL A 243 -17.58 2.39 11.01
N GLN A 244 -18.14 1.48 11.82
CA GLN A 244 -17.94 1.51 13.27
C GLN A 244 -16.46 1.40 13.65
N ALA A 245 -15.73 0.49 13.01
CA ALA A 245 -14.30 0.32 13.23
C ALA A 245 -13.52 1.59 12.86
N MET A 246 -13.81 2.21 11.71
CA MET A 246 -13.14 3.44 11.30
C MET A 246 -13.48 4.63 12.21
N GLN A 247 -14.72 4.73 12.70
CA GLN A 247 -15.12 5.75 13.66
C GLN A 247 -14.47 5.58 15.04
N SER A 248 -13.98 4.38 15.35
CA SER A 248 -13.26 4.10 16.60
C SER A 248 -11.78 4.51 16.57
N LEU A 249 -11.25 4.88 15.41
CA LEU A 249 -9.87 5.35 15.28
C LEU A 249 -9.70 6.71 15.99
N ASP A 250 -8.72 6.79 16.87
CA ASP A 250 -8.29 8.04 17.50
C ASP A 250 -7.34 8.79 16.56
N TYR A 251 -7.93 9.45 15.57
CA TYR A 251 -7.23 10.34 14.62
C TYR A 251 -8.08 11.59 14.35
N PRO A 252 -7.48 12.79 14.19
CA PRO A 252 -8.24 14.00 13.93
C PRO A 252 -9.06 13.87 12.62
N PRO A 253 -10.40 14.01 12.63
CA PRO A 253 -11.25 13.80 11.45
C PRO A 253 -10.91 14.70 10.26
N GLU A 254 -10.45 15.93 10.52
CA GLU A 254 -10.01 16.89 9.51
C GLU A 254 -8.66 16.55 8.87
N LYS A 255 -7.89 15.63 9.50
CA LYS A 255 -6.63 15.07 9.00
C LYS A 255 -6.80 13.66 8.45
N LEU A 256 -8.04 13.14 8.39
CA LEU A 256 -8.34 11.81 7.92
C LEU A 256 -9.16 11.88 6.64
N GLN A 257 -8.84 11.02 5.68
CA GLN A 257 -9.63 10.78 4.49
C GLN A 257 -9.91 9.29 4.39
N ILE A 258 -11.17 8.89 4.26
CA ILE A 258 -11.57 7.49 4.13
C ILE A 258 -12.23 7.32 2.77
N LEU A 259 -11.60 6.53 1.90
CA LEU A 259 -12.08 6.27 0.55
C LEU A 259 -12.65 4.86 0.47
N PHE A 260 -13.98 4.77 0.32
CA PHE A 260 -14.65 3.55 -0.10
C PHE A 260 -14.48 3.36 -1.61
N LEU A 261 -13.70 2.38 -2.01
CA LEU A 261 -13.42 2.09 -3.42
C LEU A 261 -14.40 1.02 -3.89
N THR A 262 -15.49 1.44 -4.51
CA THR A 262 -16.55 0.53 -4.98
C THR A 262 -16.49 0.38 -6.50
N GLU A 263 -16.63 -0.84 -7.02
CA GLU A 263 -16.73 -1.07 -8.47
C GLU A 263 -18.01 -0.44 -9.05
N ALA A 264 -17.96 0.07 -10.28
CA ALA A 264 -19.09 0.74 -10.94
C ALA A 264 -20.40 -0.07 -10.92
N ASN A 265 -20.33 -1.40 -11.03
CA ASN A 265 -21.48 -2.29 -11.06
C ASN A 265 -21.99 -2.74 -9.67
N ASP A 266 -21.40 -2.26 -8.57
CA ASP A 266 -21.82 -2.61 -7.21
C ASP A 266 -22.72 -1.53 -6.58
N ALA A 267 -23.96 -1.44 -7.07
CA ALA A 267 -24.93 -0.49 -6.55
C ALA A 267 -25.40 -0.83 -5.12
N GLU A 268 -25.43 -2.11 -4.77
CA GLU A 268 -25.88 -2.59 -3.47
C GLU A 268 -24.99 -2.05 -2.34
N THR A 269 -23.66 -2.25 -2.45
CA THR A 269 -22.71 -1.74 -1.45
C THR A 269 -22.76 -0.22 -1.36
N ARG A 270 -22.85 0.49 -2.49
CA ARG A 270 -22.96 1.96 -2.47
C ARG A 270 -24.23 2.44 -1.78
N ASN A 271 -25.35 1.75 -1.95
CA ASN A 271 -26.60 2.11 -1.29
C ASN A 271 -26.51 1.85 0.23
N ALA A 272 -25.85 0.76 0.65
CA ALA A 272 -25.57 0.49 2.05
C ALA A 272 -24.66 1.56 2.69
N ILE A 273 -23.66 2.09 1.96
CA ILE A 273 -22.83 3.19 2.48
C ILE A 273 -23.66 4.48 2.60
N ARG A 274 -24.47 4.80 1.59
CA ARG A 274 -25.27 6.03 1.56
C ARG A 274 -26.35 6.09 2.64
N SER A 275 -26.85 4.96 3.11
CA SER A 275 -27.87 4.93 4.17
C SER A 275 -27.31 5.31 5.55
N LEU A 276 -25.99 5.28 5.76
CA LEU A 276 -25.35 5.50 7.06
C LEU A 276 -25.08 6.96 7.43
N SER A 277 -25.41 7.94 6.57
CA SER A 277 -25.24 9.38 6.84
C SER A 277 -23.87 9.75 7.41
N LEU A 278 -22.81 9.42 6.66
CA LEU A 278 -21.42 9.52 7.14
C LEU A 278 -20.87 10.95 7.09
N PRO A 279 -19.91 11.30 7.97
CA PRO A 279 -19.22 12.59 7.95
C PRO A 279 -18.44 12.86 6.63
N PRO A 280 -18.08 14.11 6.32
CA PRO A 280 -17.45 14.48 5.04
C PRO A 280 -16.08 13.83 4.73
N HIS A 281 -15.37 13.35 5.76
CA HIS A 281 -14.11 12.63 5.56
C HIS A 281 -14.30 11.21 5.03
N PHE A 282 -15.53 10.66 5.07
CA PHE A 282 -15.90 9.42 4.39
C PHE A 282 -16.40 9.73 2.98
N GLN A 283 -15.76 9.14 1.97
CA GLN A 283 -16.04 9.44 0.57
C GLN A 283 -16.21 8.13 -0.22
N ILE A 284 -17.22 8.07 -1.07
CA ILE A 284 -17.39 6.98 -2.03
C ILE A 284 -16.66 7.36 -3.30
N LEU A 285 -15.68 6.54 -3.68
CA LEU A 285 -14.98 6.64 -4.93
C LEU A 285 -15.36 5.45 -5.83
N VAL A 286 -16.11 5.74 -6.88
CA VAL A 286 -16.55 4.71 -7.82
C VAL A 286 -15.42 4.42 -8.81
N VAL A 287 -14.85 3.21 -8.71
CA VAL A 287 -13.82 2.75 -9.63
C VAL A 287 -14.46 2.52 -11.00
N PRO A 288 -13.95 3.15 -12.08
CA PRO A 288 -14.49 2.95 -13.42
C PRO A 288 -14.46 1.47 -13.80
N ASP A 289 -15.45 1.02 -14.58
CA ASP A 289 -15.47 -0.37 -15.01
C ASP A 289 -14.24 -0.72 -15.87
N GLY A 290 -13.79 -1.96 -15.78
CA GLY A 290 -12.62 -2.44 -16.49
C GLY A 290 -12.15 -3.80 -15.97
N LYS A 291 -11.16 -4.38 -16.66
CA LYS A 291 -10.51 -5.62 -16.26
C LYS A 291 -9.02 -5.36 -16.05
N PRO A 292 -8.37 -6.00 -15.06
CA PRO A 292 -8.94 -6.98 -14.12
C PRO A 292 -9.68 -6.29 -12.96
N ARG A 293 -10.74 -6.88 -12.41
CA ARG A 293 -11.44 -6.35 -11.23
C ARG A 293 -10.80 -6.92 -9.96
N THR A 294 -9.77 -6.26 -9.48
CA THR A 294 -8.94 -6.74 -8.37
C THR A 294 -8.76 -5.65 -7.32
N LYS A 295 -8.50 -6.07 -6.07
CA LYS A 295 -8.19 -5.17 -4.96
C LYS A 295 -7.05 -4.18 -5.29
N PRO A 296 -5.91 -4.60 -5.88
CA PRO A 296 -4.85 -3.69 -6.29
C PRO A 296 -5.29 -2.62 -7.30
N ARG A 297 -6.12 -2.96 -8.30
CA ARG A 297 -6.60 -1.98 -9.28
C ARG A 297 -7.48 -0.93 -8.62
N ALA A 298 -8.39 -1.34 -7.74
CA ALA A 298 -9.21 -0.41 -6.98
C ALA A 298 -8.33 0.51 -6.11
N CYS A 299 -7.36 -0.06 -5.39
CA CYS A 299 -6.43 0.70 -4.56
C CYS A 299 -5.60 1.69 -5.37
N ASN A 300 -5.13 1.32 -6.56
CA ASN A 300 -4.45 2.22 -7.50
C ASN A 300 -5.32 3.41 -7.87
N TYR A 301 -6.61 3.18 -8.16
CA TYR A 301 -7.55 4.26 -8.39
C TYR A 301 -7.67 5.17 -7.16
N GLY A 302 -7.83 4.58 -5.97
CA GLY A 302 -7.82 5.32 -4.71
C GLY A 302 -6.56 6.14 -4.46
N LEU A 303 -5.39 5.62 -4.81
CA LEU A 303 -4.09 6.29 -4.64
C LEU A 303 -3.95 7.57 -5.47
N MET A 304 -4.59 7.63 -6.65
CA MET A 304 -4.68 8.86 -7.44
C MET A 304 -5.46 9.96 -6.71
N HIS A 305 -6.42 9.59 -5.87
CA HIS A 305 -7.27 10.52 -5.11
C HIS A 305 -6.83 10.71 -3.65
N ALA A 306 -5.80 10.00 -3.20
CA ALA A 306 -5.28 10.08 -1.84
C ALA A 306 -4.62 11.44 -1.58
N ARG A 307 -5.00 12.08 -0.47
CA ARG A 307 -4.48 13.38 -0.03
C ARG A 307 -3.53 13.29 1.15
N GLY A 308 -3.49 12.14 1.82
CA GLY A 308 -2.62 11.91 2.95
C GLY A 308 -1.16 11.77 2.56
N SER A 309 -0.27 12.30 3.41
CA SER A 309 1.17 12.01 3.36
C SER A 309 1.44 10.53 3.67
N PHE A 310 0.51 9.90 4.38
CA PHE A 310 0.47 8.48 4.61
C PHE A 310 -0.81 7.88 4.05
N VAL A 311 -0.72 6.63 3.60
CA VAL A 311 -1.85 5.85 3.10
C VAL A 311 -1.85 4.46 3.71
N VAL A 312 -3.03 3.94 4.02
CA VAL A 312 -3.21 2.55 4.48
C VAL A 312 -4.32 1.87 3.70
N ILE A 313 -4.19 0.56 3.49
CA ILE A 313 -5.27 -0.27 2.96
C ILE A 313 -5.87 -1.07 4.12
N TYR A 314 -7.20 -1.01 4.27
CA TYR A 314 -7.96 -1.91 5.13
C TYR A 314 -8.93 -2.76 4.32
N ASP A 315 -9.10 -4.02 4.70
CA ASP A 315 -10.19 -4.88 4.25
C ASP A 315 -11.49 -4.54 5.00
N ALA A 316 -12.64 -4.92 4.44
CA ALA A 316 -13.95 -4.58 4.99
C ALA A 316 -14.17 -5.14 6.40
N GLU A 317 -13.59 -6.31 6.69
CA GLU A 317 -13.70 -7.02 7.97
C GLU A 317 -12.70 -6.54 9.05
N ASP A 318 -11.87 -5.55 8.73
CA ASP A 318 -10.81 -5.09 9.62
C ASP A 318 -11.34 -4.24 10.77
N ILE A 319 -10.79 -4.48 11.96
CA ILE A 319 -11.10 -3.74 13.19
C ILE A 319 -9.77 -3.25 13.79
N PRO A 320 -9.13 -2.23 13.19
CA PRO A 320 -7.83 -1.71 13.63
C PRO A 320 -7.84 -1.25 15.08
N ASP A 321 -6.67 -1.31 15.73
CA ASP A 321 -6.44 -0.67 17.03
C ASP A 321 -6.80 0.82 16.92
N PRO A 322 -7.51 1.41 17.89
CA PRO A 322 -7.86 2.84 17.87
C PRO A 322 -6.65 3.76 17.65
N LEU A 323 -5.48 3.40 18.18
CA LEU A 323 -4.25 4.20 18.05
C LEU A 323 -3.43 3.83 16.81
N GLN A 324 -3.95 2.98 15.91
CA GLN A 324 -3.14 2.35 14.87
C GLN A 324 -2.44 3.34 13.94
N LEU A 325 -3.19 4.32 13.44
CA LEU A 325 -2.64 5.33 12.54
C LEU A 325 -1.55 6.16 13.22
N LYS A 326 -1.79 6.60 14.47
CA LYS A 326 -0.82 7.40 15.23
C LYS A 326 0.47 6.63 15.49
N LYS A 327 0.37 5.37 15.93
CA LYS A 327 1.55 4.53 16.15
C LYS A 327 2.32 4.29 14.85
N ALA A 328 1.63 4.06 13.73
CA ALA A 328 2.29 3.93 12.42
C ALA A 328 3.02 5.22 12.00
N VAL A 329 2.48 6.41 12.26
CA VAL A 329 3.18 7.68 12.02
C VAL A 329 4.43 7.82 12.89
N LEU A 330 4.33 7.58 14.20
CA LEU A 330 5.47 7.70 15.12
C LEU A 330 6.58 6.70 14.80
N THR A 331 6.18 5.54 14.32
CA THR A 331 7.05 4.51 13.79
C THR A 331 7.86 5.00 12.57
N PHE A 332 7.20 5.62 11.59
CA PHE A 332 7.90 6.24 10.46
C PHE A 332 8.85 7.35 10.92
N ALA A 333 8.49 8.07 11.99
CA ALA A 333 9.35 9.09 12.59
C ALA A 333 10.60 8.49 13.27
N GLY A 334 10.49 7.31 13.88
CA GLY A 334 11.61 6.62 14.53
C GLY A 334 12.67 6.11 13.57
N HIS A 335 12.29 5.76 12.33
CA HIS A 335 13.16 5.07 11.37
C HIS A 335 13.55 5.90 10.14
N GLY A 336 13.15 7.17 10.08
CA GLY A 336 13.53 8.08 9.01
C GLY A 336 12.89 7.76 7.65
N SER A 337 13.47 8.29 6.57
CA SER A 337 12.92 8.22 5.20
C SER A 337 13.13 6.87 4.50
N GLU A 338 14.09 6.07 4.95
CA GLU A 338 14.44 4.77 4.36
C GLU A 338 13.30 3.76 4.45
N VAL A 339 12.44 3.94 5.45
CA VAL A 339 11.25 3.13 5.63
C VAL A 339 10.11 3.66 4.79
N VAL A 340 9.71 2.85 3.81
CA VAL A 340 8.60 3.16 2.90
C VAL A 340 7.27 2.53 3.36
N CYS A 341 7.33 1.35 3.96
CA CYS A 341 6.17 0.58 4.39
C CYS A 341 6.31 0.11 5.83
N VAL A 342 5.17 0.15 6.52
CA VAL A 342 4.93 -0.31 7.88
C VAL A 342 3.77 -1.31 7.83
N GLN A 343 4.04 -2.59 8.09
CA GLN A 343 2.99 -3.60 8.20
C GLN A 343 2.58 -3.74 9.67
N ALA A 344 1.29 -3.64 9.97
CA ALA A 344 0.75 -4.03 11.28
C ALA A 344 0.51 -5.56 11.33
N LYS A 345 0.64 -6.17 12.51
CA LYS A 345 0.28 -7.58 12.69
C LYS A 345 -1.22 -7.81 12.60
N LEU A 346 -1.58 -8.88 11.90
CA LEU A 346 -2.98 -9.29 11.74
C LEU A 346 -3.29 -10.42 12.74
N ASN A 347 -4.39 -10.32 13.50
CA ASN A 347 -4.85 -11.43 14.36
C ASN A 347 -6.38 -11.59 14.39
N PHE A 348 -6.85 -12.84 14.48
CA PHE A 348 -8.28 -13.16 14.53
C PHE A 348 -8.89 -12.76 15.88
N TYR A 349 -10.09 -12.19 15.85
CA TYR A 349 -10.81 -11.77 17.06
C TYR A 349 -11.71 -12.88 17.61
N ASN A 350 -12.17 -13.79 16.75
CA ASN A 350 -13.09 -14.88 17.06
C ASN A 350 -12.37 -16.19 17.44
N ILE A 351 -11.20 -16.09 18.08
CA ILE A 351 -10.31 -17.22 18.42
C ILE A 351 -11.06 -18.38 19.10
N ARG A 352 -12.03 -18.06 19.95
CA ARG A 352 -12.74 -19.04 20.79
C ARG A 352 -14.03 -19.59 20.17
N GLN A 353 -14.37 -19.21 18.94
CA GLN A 353 -15.64 -19.60 18.32
C GLN A 353 -15.71 -21.10 18.04
N ASN A 354 -14.66 -21.69 17.47
CA ASN A 354 -14.57 -23.11 17.17
C ASN A 354 -13.11 -23.56 16.95
N LEU A 355 -12.91 -24.87 16.73
CA LEU A 355 -11.59 -25.46 16.52
C LEU A 355 -10.87 -24.86 15.28
N LEU A 356 -11.60 -24.63 14.19
CA LEU A 356 -11.04 -24.06 12.97
C LEU A 356 -10.49 -22.64 13.20
N THR A 357 -11.24 -21.79 13.91
CA THR A 357 -10.77 -20.44 14.27
C THR A 357 -9.54 -20.47 15.18
N ARG A 358 -9.40 -21.48 16.05
CA ARG A 358 -8.20 -21.67 16.87
C ARG A 358 -6.99 -22.06 16.03
N TRP A 359 -7.17 -22.94 15.04
CA TRP A 359 -6.09 -23.32 14.12
C TRP A 359 -5.63 -22.14 13.27
N PHE A 360 -6.55 -21.39 12.67
CA PHE A 360 -6.20 -20.17 11.93
C PHE A 360 -5.48 -19.14 12.81
N THR A 361 -5.93 -18.97 14.05
CA THR A 361 -5.25 -18.08 15.01
C THR A 361 -3.82 -18.55 15.28
N ALA A 362 -3.61 -19.85 15.50
CA ALA A 362 -2.28 -20.39 15.76
C ALA A 362 -1.34 -20.23 14.56
N GLU A 363 -1.84 -20.50 13.34
CA GLU A 363 -1.08 -20.32 12.11
C GLU A 363 -0.70 -18.85 11.88
N TYR A 364 -1.65 -17.93 12.02
CA TYR A 364 -1.38 -16.49 11.87
C TYR A 364 -0.46 -15.96 12.95
N SER A 365 -0.61 -16.41 14.20
CA SER A 365 0.30 -16.02 15.28
C SER A 365 1.71 -16.54 14.98
N ALA A 366 1.88 -17.79 14.53
CA ALA A 366 3.19 -18.28 14.12
C ALA A 366 3.80 -17.43 12.98
N TRP A 367 2.99 -17.09 11.98
CA TRP A 367 3.46 -16.28 10.84
C TRP A 367 3.85 -14.86 11.24
N PHE A 368 2.94 -14.14 11.90
CA PHE A 368 3.09 -12.72 12.24
C PHE A 368 3.96 -12.49 13.47
N ASP A 369 3.90 -13.34 14.48
CA ASP A 369 4.67 -13.18 15.73
C ASP A 369 6.06 -13.81 15.68
N LEU A 370 6.32 -14.80 14.80
CA LEU A 370 7.59 -15.53 14.79
C LEU A 370 8.32 -15.45 13.45
N ILE A 371 7.65 -15.80 12.34
CA ILE A 371 8.32 -15.95 11.04
C ILE A 371 8.66 -14.60 10.40
N LEU A 372 7.69 -13.68 10.27
CA LEU A 372 7.94 -12.34 9.70
C LEU A 372 9.00 -11.54 10.48
N PRO A 373 9.00 -11.51 11.83
CA PRO A 373 10.06 -10.85 12.59
C PRO A 373 11.42 -11.48 12.37
N GLY A 374 11.46 -12.81 12.30
CA GLY A 374 12.68 -13.52 11.97
C GLY A 374 13.21 -13.07 10.60
N LEU A 375 12.35 -13.01 9.59
CA LEU A 375 12.73 -12.62 8.22
C LEU A 375 13.29 -11.20 8.20
N GLN A 376 12.69 -10.28 8.97
CA GLN A 376 13.20 -8.91 9.13
C GLN A 376 14.59 -8.90 9.75
N LEU A 377 14.81 -9.62 10.86
CA LEU A 377 16.13 -9.72 11.50
C LEU A 377 17.20 -10.30 10.57
N ALA A 378 16.79 -11.20 9.67
CA ALA A 378 17.68 -11.79 8.67
C ALA A 378 17.91 -10.90 7.44
N GLY A 379 17.25 -9.74 7.34
CA GLY A 379 17.36 -8.83 6.20
C GLY A 379 16.70 -9.35 4.92
N PHE A 380 15.79 -10.32 5.02
CA PHE A 380 15.06 -10.84 3.86
C PHE A 380 13.91 -9.91 3.47
N SER A 381 13.49 -9.99 2.21
CA SER A 381 12.30 -9.30 1.73
C SER A 381 11.06 -9.85 2.42
N LEU A 382 10.26 -8.94 2.98
CA LEU A 382 9.07 -9.30 3.71
C LEU A 382 7.87 -9.44 2.76
N PRO A 383 7.19 -10.59 2.75
CA PRO A 383 5.91 -10.68 2.06
C PRO A 383 4.89 -9.84 2.82
N LEU A 384 4.53 -8.69 2.28
CA LEU A 384 3.49 -7.86 2.86
C LEU A 384 2.14 -8.62 2.84
N GLY A 385 1.41 -8.54 3.94
CA GLY A 385 0.03 -9.02 4.07
C GLY A 385 -0.92 -8.09 3.31
N GLY A 386 -2.10 -8.57 2.88
CA GLY A 386 -2.97 -7.81 1.97
C GLY A 386 -3.62 -6.56 2.55
N THR A 387 -3.46 -6.30 3.84
CA THR A 387 -4.15 -5.26 4.61
C THR A 387 -3.28 -4.75 5.76
N SER A 388 -3.66 -3.61 6.33
CA SER A 388 -2.94 -2.89 7.38
C SER A 388 -1.47 -2.62 7.02
N ASN A 389 -1.25 -2.33 5.73
CA ASN A 389 0.00 -1.79 5.22
C ASN A 389 -0.09 -0.28 5.18
N HIS A 390 0.71 0.36 6.01
CA HIS A 390 0.88 1.80 6.03
C HIS A 390 2.06 2.15 5.12
N PHE A 391 1.88 3.14 4.26
CA PHE A 391 2.91 3.59 3.35
C PHE A 391 3.10 5.10 3.44
N ARG A 392 4.32 5.56 3.17
CA ARG A 392 4.55 6.93 2.72
C ARG A 392 3.96 7.08 1.33
N THR A 393 2.97 7.96 1.16
CA THR A 393 2.21 8.09 -0.11
C THR A 393 3.12 8.46 -1.29
N ALA A 394 4.04 9.40 -1.08
CA ALA A 394 5.01 9.83 -2.11
C ALA A 394 5.90 8.66 -2.59
N ALA A 395 6.45 7.88 -1.66
CA ALA A 395 7.29 6.73 -1.99
C ALA A 395 6.49 5.64 -2.73
N LEU A 396 5.26 5.37 -2.31
CA LEU A 396 4.39 4.42 -3.00
C LEU A 396 4.06 4.88 -4.45
N ARG A 397 3.81 6.17 -4.65
CA ARG A 397 3.61 6.75 -6.00
C ARG A 397 4.87 6.64 -6.85
N ALA A 398 6.05 6.91 -6.30
CA ALA A 398 7.33 6.75 -7.00
C ALA A 398 7.62 5.27 -7.37
N LEU A 399 7.23 4.33 -6.50
CA LEU A 399 7.25 2.90 -6.82
C LEU A 399 6.25 2.54 -7.91
N GLY A 400 5.24 3.38 -8.11
CA GLY A 400 4.21 3.33 -9.15
C GLY A 400 2.89 2.70 -8.70
N GLY A 401 2.64 2.55 -7.39
CA GLY A 401 1.43 1.91 -6.85
C GLY A 401 1.53 0.38 -6.74
N TRP A 402 0.41 -0.32 -6.91
CA TRP A 402 0.30 -1.79 -6.87
C TRP A 402 0.20 -2.39 -8.27
N ASP A 403 0.55 -3.67 -8.44
CA ASP A 403 0.29 -4.38 -9.70
C ASP A 403 -1.18 -4.77 -9.82
N ALA A 404 -1.87 -4.23 -10.82
CA ALA A 404 -3.31 -4.43 -11.03
C ALA A 404 -3.67 -5.89 -11.35
N TYR A 405 -2.75 -6.66 -11.94
CA TYR A 405 -2.98 -8.06 -12.30
C TYR A 405 -2.72 -9.03 -11.16
N ASN A 406 -2.24 -8.53 -10.03
CA ASN A 406 -2.10 -9.33 -8.84
C ASN A 406 -3.44 -9.45 -8.11
N VAL A 407 -3.61 -10.57 -7.41
CA VAL A 407 -4.78 -10.79 -6.54
C VAL A 407 -4.54 -10.15 -5.16
N ARG A 408 -3.28 -10.00 -4.75
CA ARG A 408 -2.90 -9.36 -3.47
C ARG A 408 -2.16 -8.03 -3.70
N PRO A 409 -2.50 -6.94 -2.99
CA PRO A 409 -1.89 -5.62 -3.16
C PRO A 409 -0.49 -5.50 -2.54
N THR A 410 0.35 -6.53 -2.63
CA THR A 410 1.57 -6.63 -1.81
C THR A 410 2.82 -7.03 -2.55
N ARG A 411 2.69 -7.44 -3.82
CA ARG A 411 3.82 -7.82 -4.66
C ARG A 411 3.98 -6.82 -5.80
N ARG A 412 5.13 -6.15 -5.81
CA ARG A 412 5.77 -5.57 -6.99
C ARG A 412 7.16 -6.14 -7.15
#